data_AF-A0A011SN90-F1
#
_entry.id   AF-A0A011SN90-F1
#
_cell.length_a   1.000
_cell.length_b   1.000
_cell.length_c   1.000
_cell.angle_alpha   90.00
_cell.angle_beta   90.00
_cell.angle_gamma   90.00
#
_symmetry.space_group_name_H-M   'P 1'
#
loop_
_entity.id
_entity.type
_entity.pdbx_description
1 polymer ?
#
loop_
_entity_poly.entity_id
_entity_poly.type
_entity_poly.pdbx_seq_one_letter_code
_entity_poly.pdbx_strand_id
1 'polypeptide(L)' 'MTSGNLATHLRKLEDSGYIRVRKVLEGRSPVTYIGLTEDGRTAFRVYKKNLRALLEDPM' A
#
# COMPACT_ATOMS: atom_id res chain seq x y z
N MET A 1 -2.94 -3.51 14.27
CA MET A 1 -1.93 -3.92 13.27
C MET A 1 -0.57 -3.97 13.95
N THR A 2 0.26 -4.99 13.69
CA THR A 2 1.62 -5.10 14.24
C THR A 2 2.66 -4.72 13.16
N SER A 3 3.89 -4.42 13.58
CA SER A 3 5.00 -4.11 12.67
C SER A 3 5.27 -5.24 11.67
N GLY A 4 5.18 -6.50 12.11
CA GLY A 4 5.34 -7.67 11.25
C GLY A 4 4.21 -7.82 10.22
N ASN A 5 2.97 -7.50 10.61
CA ASN A 5 1.84 -7.52 9.68
C ASN A 5 2.03 -6.46 8.58
N LEU A 6 2.41 -5.24 8.97
CA LEU A 6 2.67 -4.14 8.02
C LEU A 6 3.79 -4.49 7.04
N ALA A 7 4.92 -5.02 7.53
CA ALA A 7 6.05 -5.40 6.67
C ALA A 7 5.66 -6.46 5.63
N THR A 8 4.83 -7.43 6.02
CA THR A 8 4.33 -8.48 5.12
C THR A 8 3.45 -7.89 4.02
N HIS A 9 2.52 -6.99 4.38
CA HIS A 9 1.65 -6.34 3.40
C HIS A 9 2.42 -5.43 2.44
N LEU A 10 3.38 -4.64 2.95
CA LEU A 10 4.20 -3.78 2.11
C LEU A 10 5.01 -4.57 1.09
N ARG A 11 5.60 -5.71 1.49
CA ARG A 11 6.32 -6.56 0.54
C ARG A 11 5.42 -7.05 -0.60
N LYS A 12 4.23 -7.57 -0.29
CA LYS A 12 3.29 -8.02 -1.33
C LYS A 12 2.86 -6.90 -2.28
N LEU A 13 2.66 -5.69 -1.76
CA LEU A 13 2.32 -4.52 -2.56
C LEU A 13 3.49 -4.05 -3.43
N GLU A 14 4.72 -4.18 -2.94
CA GLU A 14 5.93 -3.87 -3.71
C GLU A 14 6.18 -4.92 -4.80
N ASP A 15 6.07 -6.21 -4.47
CA ASP A 15 6.22 -7.33 -5.41
C ASP A 15 5.19 -7.27 -6.56
N SER A 16 4.00 -6.74 -6.28
CA SER A 16 2.95 -6.50 -7.30
C SER A 16 3.11 -5.17 -8.05
N GLY A 17 4.14 -4.37 -7.74
CA GLY A 17 4.42 -3.11 -8.40
C GLY A 17 3.49 -1.96 -8.00
N TYR A 18 2.66 -2.11 -6.98
CA TYR A 18 1.71 -1.08 -6.55
C TYR A 18 2.33 0.01 -5.67
N ILE A 19 3.44 -0.29 -5.00
CA ILE A 19 4.19 0.70 -4.23
C ILE A 19 5.66 0.68 -4.61
N ARG A 20 6.34 1.79 -4.34
CA ARG A 20 7.79 1.89 -4.26
C ARG A 20 8.18 2.07 -2.81
N VAL A 21 9.17 1.29 -2.35
CA VAL A 21 9.77 1.46 -1.03
C VAL A 21 11.18 2.01 -1.20
N ARG A 22 11.48 3.11 -0.50
CA ARG A 22 12.82 3.68 -0.44
C ARG A 22 13.29 3.71 1.00
N LYS A 23 14.38 2.98 1.29
CA LYS A 23 15.04 2.98 2.60
C LYS A 23 16.20 3.96 2.57
N VAL A 24 16.26 4.83 3.57
CA VAL A 24 17.28 5.86 3.71
C VAL A 24 17.78 5.84 5.16
N LEU A 25 19.06 6.16 5.37
CA LEU A 25 19.57 6.46 6.71
C LEU A 25 19.54 7.98 6.89
N GLU A 26 18.69 8.48 7.78
CA GLU A 26 18.63 9.89 8.12
C GLU A 26 19.19 10.08 9.54
N GLY A 27 20.35 10.75 9.62
CA GLY A 27 21.13 10.80 10.85
C GLY A 27 21.60 9.41 11.28
N ARG A 28 21.09 8.92 12.42
CA ARG A 28 21.41 7.61 12.98
C ARG A 28 20.26 6.59 12.88
N SER A 29 19.16 6.97 12.23
CA SER A 29 17.94 6.17 12.20
C SER A 29 17.57 5.76 10.77
N PRO A 30 17.20 4.48 10.53
CA PRO A 30 16.66 4.06 9.25
C PRO A 30 15.24 4.60 9.08
N VAL A 31 15.00 5.29 7.96
CA VAL A 31 13.70 5.79 7.53
C VAL A 31 13.27 5.03 6.30
N THR A 32 12.00 4.61 6.27
CA THR A 32 11.41 3.93 5.11
C THR A 32 10.31 4.80 4.54
N TYR A 33 10.53 5.30 3.33
CA TYR A 33 9.54 6.02 2.55
C TYR A 33 8.76 5.04 1.67
N ILE A 34 7.45 5.23 1.63
CA ILE A 34 6.53 4.38 0.87
C ILE A 34 5.66 5.31 0.02
N GLY A 35 5.53 5.00 -1.26
CA GLY A 35 4.67 5.76 -2.18
C GLY A 35 3.99 4.85 -3.19
N LEU A 36 2.77 5.21 -3.60
CA LEU A 36 2.08 4.50 -4.68
C LEU A 36 2.77 4.75 -6.03
N THR A 37 2.82 3.71 -6.86
CA THR A 37 3.07 3.84 -8.30
C THR A 37 1.81 4.30 -9.03
N GLU A 38 1.92 4.60 -10.32
CA GLU A 38 0.74 4.89 -11.16
C GLU A 38 -0.22 3.69 -11.24
N ASP A 39 0.33 2.48 -11.36
CA ASP A 39 -0.44 1.23 -11.34
C ASP A 39 -1.11 1.03 -9.98
N GLY A 40 -0.39 1.27 -8.89
CA GLY A 40 -0.94 1.22 -7.54
C GLY A 40 -2.04 2.25 -7.27
N ARG A 41 -1.89 3.48 -7.79
CA ARG A 41 -2.95 4.51 -7.73
C ARG A 41 -4.21 4.04 -8.46
N THR A 42 -4.05 3.42 -9.62
CA THR A 42 -5.17 2.90 -10.41
C THR A 42 -5.84 1.71 -9.72
N ALA A 43 -5.06 0.72 -9.26
CA ALA A 43 -5.56 -0.42 -8.51
C ALA A 43 -6.30 0.02 -7.23
N PHE A 44 -5.75 1.00 -6.50
CA PHE A 44 -6.39 1.52 -5.29
C PHE A 44 -7.72 2.24 -5.59
N ARG A 45 -7.82 2.99 -6.70
CA ARG A 45 -9.09 3.61 -7.14
C ARG A 45 -10.15 2.54 -7.43
N VAL A 46 -9.78 1.47 -8.15
CA VAL A 46 -10.68 0.35 -8.43
C VAL A 46 -11.13 -0.34 -7.15
N TYR A 47 -10.19 -0.64 -6.25
CA TYR A 47 -10.50 -1.23 -4.94
C TYR A 47 -11.51 -0.39 -4.16
N LYS A 48 -11.29 0.93 -4.05
CA LYS A 48 -12.24 1.83 -3.36
C LYS A 48 -13.61 1.84 -4.02
N LYS A 49 -13.68 1.84 -5.36
CA LYS A 49 -14.94 1.79 -6.10
C LYS A 49 -15.71 0.52 -5.76
N ASN A 50 -15.03 -0.62 -5.80
CA ASN A 50 -15.64 -1.93 -5.52
C ASN A 50 -16.08 -2.04 -4.07
N LEU A 51 -15.26 -1.58 -3.13
CA LEU A 51 -15.59 -1.57 -1.70
C LEU A 51 -16.83 -0.73 -1.43
N ARG A 52 -16.93 0.45 -2.06
CA ARG A 52 -18.12 1.30 -1.91
C ARG A 52 -19.37 0.64 -2.50
N ALA A 53 -19.27 0.05 -3.69
CA ALA A 53 -20.39 -0.68 -4.29
C ALA A 53 -20.87 -1.82 -3.38
N LEU A 54 -19.96 -2.58 -2.76
CA LEU A 54 -20.31 -3.63 -1.81
C LEU A 54 -21.04 -3.10 -0.56
N LEU A 55 -20.70 -1.90 -0.11
CA LEU A 55 -21.34 -1.27 1.06
C LEU A 55 -22.67 -0.59 0.74
N GLU A 56 -22.86 -0.17 -0.51
CA GLU A 56 -24.07 0.49 -0.99
C GLU A 56 -25.13 -0.49 -1.52
N ASP A 57 -24.76 -1.76 -1.74
CA ASP A 57 -25.68 -2.81 -2.17
C ASP A 57 -26.64 -3.17 -1.02
N PRO A 58 -27.94 -2.85 -1.12
CA PRO A 58 -28.91 -3.31 -0.15
C PRO A 58 -29.18 -4.78 -0.47
N MET A 59 -28.65 -5.67 0.37
CA MET A 59 -28.98 -7.11 0.36
C MET A 59 -30.47 -7.36 0.10
#